data_AF-A0A1Q8TQ42-F1
#
_entry.id   AF-A0A1Q8TQ42-F1
#
_cell.length_a   1.000
_cell.length_b   1.000
_cell.length_c   1.000
_cell.angle_alpha   90.00
_cell.angle_beta   90.00
_cell.angle_gamma   90.00
#
_symmetry.space_group_name_H-M   'P 1'
#
loop_
_entity.id
_entity.type
_entity.pdbx_description
1 polymer ?
#
loop_
_entity_poly.entity_id
_entity_poly.type
_entity_poly.pdbx_seq_one_letter_code
_entity_poly.pdbx_strand_id
1 'polypeptide(L)' 'MAVRVRHSGPPAPSGCRWCGEEKSRHGRRWASSVGVHSWEEPTREQRLSRMRARRALRLTQLSSGQ' A
#
# COMPACT_ATOMS: atom_id res chain seq x y z
N MET A 1 9.36 15.87 13.35
CA MET A 1 8.96 15.57 11.96
C MET A 1 7.73 14.66 12.00
N ALA A 2 6.57 15.11 11.51
CA ALA A 2 5.36 14.29 11.50
C ALA A 2 5.37 13.34 10.29
N VAL A 3 5.24 12.04 10.53
CA VAL A 3 5.16 11.04 9.46
C VAL A 3 3.81 11.19 8.76
N ARG A 4 3.83 11.63 7.49
CA ARG A 4 2.62 11.69 6.66
C ARG A 4 2.28 10.28 6.18
N VAL A 5 1.36 9.63 6.88
CA VAL A 5 0.84 8.32 6.50
C VAL A 5 -0.21 8.50 5.40
N ARG A 6 0.07 7.97 4.20
CA ARG A 6 -0.84 8.07 3.04
C ARG A 6 -2.01 7.08 3.10
N HIS A 7 -1.84 5.96 3.80
CA HIS A 7 -2.83 4.88 3.88
C HIS A 7 -3.02 4.47 5.33
N SER A 8 -4.27 4.34 5.78
CA SER A 8 -4.61 3.91 7.14
C SER A 8 -4.10 2.50 7.46
N GLY A 9 -3.80 1.69 6.44
CA GLY A 9 -3.14 0.40 6.58
C GLY A 9 -2.29 0.04 5.35
N PRO A 10 -1.55 -1.08 5.42
CA PRO A 10 -0.76 -1.57 4.30
C PRO A 10 -1.62 -1.77 3.06
N PRO A 11 -1.25 -1.16 1.92
CA PRO A 11 -1.94 -1.36 0.65
C PRO A 11 -2.07 -2.84 0.29
N ALA A 12 -2.96 -3.13 -0.67
CA ALA A 12 -3.00 -4.45 -1.28
C ALA A 12 -1.61 -4.79 -1.84
N PRO A 13 -1.11 -6.03 -1.69
CA PRO A 13 0.23 -6.39 -2.19
C PRO A 13 0.39 -6.04 -3.67
N SER A 14 -0.62 -6.35 -4.49
CA SER A 14 -0.71 -6.09 -5.93
C SER A 14 -1.21 -4.69 -6.31
N GLY A 15 -1.47 -3.80 -5.34
CA GLY A 15 -1.88 -2.43 -5.60
C GLY A 15 -0.81 -1.64 -6.35
N CYS A 16 -1.21 -0.56 -7.03
CA CYS A 16 -0.32 0.27 -7.85
C CYS A 16 0.99 0.61 -7.14
N ARG A 17 2.09 0.63 -7.90
CA ARG A 17 3.42 1.05 -7.46
C ARG A 17 3.42 2.39 -6.71
N TRP A 18 2.64 3.35 -7.19
CA TRP A 18 2.71 4.75 -6.76
C TRP A 18 1.74 5.10 -5.64
N CYS A 19 0.48 4.66 -5.77
CA CYS A 19 -0.60 5.03 -4.84
C CYS A 19 -1.21 3.83 -4.10
N GLY A 20 -0.79 2.59 -4.39
CA GLY A 20 -1.29 1.40 -3.69
C GLY A 20 -2.73 0.97 -4.02
N GLU A 21 -3.46 1.70 -4.88
CA GLU A 21 -4.84 1.36 -5.28
C GLU A 21 -4.88 0.13 -6.21
N GLU A 22 -5.92 -0.68 -6.09
CA GLU A 22 -6.08 -1.91 -6.87
C GLU A 22 -6.30 -1.64 -8.36
N LYS A 23 -5.80 -2.55 -9.21
CA LYS A 23 -5.84 -2.41 -10.68
C LYS A 23 -7.25 -2.14 -11.22
N SER A 24 -8.26 -2.82 -10.67
CA SER A 24 -9.64 -2.74 -11.14
C SER A 24 -10.30 -1.37 -10.91
N ARG A 25 -9.78 -0.54 -9.99
CA ARG A 25 -10.37 0.76 -9.61
C ARG A 25 -9.44 1.96 -9.85
N HIS A 26 -8.23 1.72 -10.36
CA HIS A 26 -7.16 2.73 -10.40
C HIS A 26 -7.44 3.86 -11.40
N GLY A 27 -7.79 3.54 -12.65
CA GLY A 27 -7.98 4.57 -13.68
C GLY A 27 -6.74 5.46 -13.86
N ARG A 28 -6.89 6.77 -13.70
CA ARG A 28 -5.79 7.76 -13.73
C ARG A 28 -5.80 8.56 -12.44
N ARG A 29 -4.68 8.54 -11.71
CA ARG A 29 -4.57 9.13 -10.36
C ARG A 29 -3.39 10.07 -10.25
N TRP A 30 -3.43 10.96 -9.26
CA TRP A 30 -2.30 11.80 -8.90
C TRP A 30 -1.62 11.27 -7.64
N ALA A 31 -0.28 11.21 -7.63
CA ALA A 31 0.50 10.96 -6.42
C ALA A 31 1.67 11.94 -6.35
N SER A 32 1.95 12.50 -5.17
CA SER A 32 2.93 13.59 -5.02
C SER A 32 4.36 13.22 -5.42
N SER A 33 4.68 11.93 -5.56
CA SER A 33 5.99 11.43 -5.97
C SER A 33 6.19 11.35 -7.49
N VAL A 34 5.12 11.28 -8.28
CA VAL A 34 5.19 11.00 -9.73
C VAL A 34 4.21 11.85 -10.56
N GLY A 35 3.36 12.63 -9.91
CA GLY A 35 2.27 13.36 -10.57
C GLY A 35 1.14 12.43 -11.02
N VAL A 36 0.53 12.78 -12.16
CA VAL A 36 -0.54 11.99 -12.77
C VAL A 36 0.05 10.72 -13.37
N HIS A 37 -0.48 9.56 -12.99
CA HIS A 37 -0.02 8.26 -13.44
C HIS A 37 -1.18 7.30 -13.69
N SER A 38 -0.92 6.31 -14.55
CA SER A 38 -1.76 5.13 -14.76
C SER A 38 -1.31 4.01 -13.84
N TRP A 39 -2.11 2.93 -13.77
CA TRP A 39 -1.73 1.78 -12.96
C TRP A 39 -0.40 1.21 -13.45
N GLU A 40 0.49 0.93 -12.50
CA GLU A 40 1.78 0.30 -12.75
C GLU A 40 1.96 -0.81 -11.72
N GLU A 41 2.46 -1.95 -12.18
CA GLU A 41 2.69 -3.12 -11.34
C GLU A 41 3.65 -2.77 -10.19
N PRO A 42 3.34 -3.13 -8.94
CA PRO A 42 4.26 -2.90 -7.84
C PRO A 42 5.52 -3.74 -7.98
N THR A 43 6.65 -3.18 -7.54
CA THR A 43 7.91 -3.91 -7.55
C THR A 43 7.82 -5.13 -6.62
N ARG A 44 8.67 -6.14 -6.86
CA ARG A 44 8.77 -7.32 -5.98
C ARG A 44 9.03 -6.92 -4.53
N GLU A 45 9.88 -5.94 -4.30
CA GLU A 45 10.21 -5.42 -2.97
C GLU A 45 9.01 -4.75 -2.30
N GLN A 46 8.25 -3.95 -3.05
CA GLN A 46 7.01 -3.35 -2.55
C GLN A 46 5.99 -4.41 -2.17
N ARG A 47 5.82 -5.46 -3.00
CA ARG A 47 4.94 -6.60 -2.68
C ARG A 47 5.37 -7.29 -1.40
N LEU A 48 6.65 -7.63 -1.26
CA LEU A 48 7.20 -8.28 -0.07
C LEU A 48 7.02 -7.41 1.19
N SER A 49 7.33 -6.12 1.10
CA SER A 49 7.17 -5.18 2.21
C SER A 49 5.71 -5.08 2.66
N ARG A 50 4.77 -4.93 1.72
CA ARG A 50 3.32 -4.88 2.02
C ARG A 50 2.82 -6.18 2.67
N MET A 51 3.25 -7.34 2.19
CA MET A 51 2.89 -8.63 2.81
C MET A 51 3.43 -8.75 4.24
N ARG A 52 4.67 -8.33 4.48
CA ARG A 52 5.25 -8.30 5.84
C ARG A 52 4.48 -7.38 6.76
N ALA A 53 4.16 -6.16 6.32
CA ALA A 53 3.38 -5.21 7.09
C ALA A 53 1.98 -5.74 7.43
N ARG A 54 1.30 -6.40 6.47
CA ARG A 54 0.02 -7.07 6.71
C ARG A 54 0.12 -8.20 7.73
N ARG A 55 1.18 -9.01 7.67
CA ARG A 55 1.43 -10.08 8.65
C ARG A 55 1.66 -9.50 10.04
N ALA A 56 2.46 -8.43 10.15
CA ALA A 56 2.70 -7.74 11.42
C ALA A 56 1.40 -7.18 12.01
N LEU A 57 0.55 -6.55 11.18
CA LEU A 57 -0.76 -6.08 11.61
C LEU A 57 -1.66 -7.20 12.14
N ARG A 58 -1.70 -8.34 11.46
CA ARG A 58 -2.47 -9.49 11.94
C ARG A 58 -1.95 -9.99 13.30
N LEU A 59 -0.62 -10.06 13.47
CA LEU A 59 -0.02 -10.50 14.74
C LEU A 59 -0.31 -9.53 15.88
N THR A 60 -0.23 -8.22 15.65
CA THR A 60 -0.61 -7.25 16.68
C THR A 60 -2.10 -7.34 17.01
N GLN A 61 -2.98 -7.53 16.02
CA GLN A 61 -4.41 -7.70 16.27
C GLN A 61 -4.70 -8.96 17.11
N LEU A 62 -4.04 -10.08 16.79
CA LEU A 62 -4.16 -11.33 17.55
C LEU A 62 -3.62 -11.20 18.98
N SER A 63 -2.51 -10.47 19.18
CA SER A 63 -1.97 -10.23 20.52
C SER A 63 -2.81 -9.26 21.33
N SER A 64 -3.61 -8.42 20.67
CA SER A 64 -4.47 -7.41 21.32
C SER A 64 -5.84 -7.96 21.75
N GLY A 65 -6.12 -9.25 21.57
CA GLY A 65 -7.26 -9.93 22.22
C GLY A 65 -8.63 -9.28 21.98
N GLN A 66 -9.05 -9.25 20.70
CA GLN A 66 -10.47 -9.31 20.32
C GLN A 66 -10.77 -10.72 19.83
#